data_AF-A0A356I0T9-F1
#
_entry.id   AF-A0A356I0T9-F1
#
_cell.length_a   1.000
_cell.length_b   1.000
_cell.length_c   1.000
_cell.angle_alpha   90.00
_cell.angle_beta   90.00
_cell.angle_gamma   90.00
#
_symmetry.space_group_name_H-M   'P 1'
#
loop_
_entity.id
_entity.type
_entity.pdbx_description
1 polymer ?
#
loop_
_entity_poly.entity_id
_entity_poly.type
_entity_poly.pdbx_seq_one_letter_code
_entity_poly.pdbx_strand_id
1 'polypeptide(L)'
;MKPDIIRQPLLLAIASILVVIAAAMTTGTTISPAPETMISTPLGDLIGLFQERFPRCSRILCGGLLLLTGILCGRLAVRYGLYPVSSTLTIPLYGLVACGILLGQEYLTESVAAFVLLLSTQNFFACFRNGYAIGAVFRASFFLGLLPLLYAPLLPLPLLVLAAAFCFRRTLREVFVSLCSVVLPFLAVCYIAWGQGANPLDTPAGLWHSFVSDSGYRIFANTPPLVPALLGIVLFIVLCAIFFGLISFRTVSIKARGMLTYTILLFTVTGCLIAVPSVTPGLLAVAAVPAALLMPLTFIRIQRTVGTLLYLILYITCIVNILQ
;
A
#
# COMPACT_ATOMS: atom_id res chain seq x y z
N MET A 1 7.67 34.85 5.33
CA MET A 1 7.88 33.83 4.29
C MET A 1 6.63 32.97 4.21
N LYS A 2 5.96 32.92 3.05
CA LYS A 2 4.72 32.13 2.89
C LYS A 2 5.11 30.63 2.88
N PRO A 3 4.54 29.76 3.74
CA PRO A 3 4.96 28.37 3.82
C PRO A 3 4.67 27.65 2.49
N ASP A 4 5.71 27.10 1.86
CA ASP A 4 5.62 26.33 0.62
C ASP A 4 5.47 24.84 0.95
N ILE A 5 4.24 24.32 0.81
CA ILE A 5 3.93 22.92 1.09
C ILE A 5 4.77 21.97 0.23
N ILE A 6 5.02 22.33 -1.04
CA ILE A 6 5.81 21.52 -1.99
C ILE A 6 7.27 21.38 -1.57
N ARG A 7 7.82 22.39 -0.87
CA ARG A 7 9.21 22.46 -0.41
C ARG A 7 9.30 22.35 1.12
N GLN A 8 8.49 21.48 1.72
CA GLN A 8 8.58 21.22 3.15
C GLN A 8 9.96 20.62 3.51
N PRO A 9 10.61 21.13 4.58
CA PRO A 9 11.85 20.53 5.06
C PRO A 9 11.56 19.11 5.57
N LEU A 10 12.47 18.18 5.27
CA LEU A 10 12.32 16.76 5.57
C LEU A 10 11.99 16.49 7.05
N LEU A 11 12.56 17.27 7.96
CA LEU A 11 12.32 17.14 9.40
C LEU A 11 10.87 17.49 9.78
N LEU A 12 10.24 18.46 9.10
CA LEU A 12 8.84 18.81 9.31
C LEU A 12 7.90 17.72 8.77
N ALA A 13 8.25 17.11 7.63
CA ALA A 13 7.50 16.00 7.04
C ALA A 13 7.54 14.73 7.91
N ILE A 14 8.68 14.46 8.56
CA ILE A 14 8.80 13.36 9.52
C ILE A 14 8.05 13.68 10.81
N ALA A 15 8.16 14.91 11.32
CA ALA A 15 7.44 15.33 12.52
C ALA A 15 5.92 15.24 12.35
N SER A 16 5.37 15.65 11.19
CA SER A 16 3.93 15.56 10.94
C SER A 16 3.45 14.11 10.84
N ILE A 17 4.20 13.22 10.17
CA ILE A 17 3.84 11.80 10.13
C ILE A 17 3.89 11.18 11.53
N LEU A 18 4.89 11.54 12.34
CA LEU A 18 5.08 11.01 13.68
C LEU A 18 3.94 11.44 14.59
N VAL A 19 3.50 12.70 14.52
CA VAL A 19 2.35 13.20 15.28
C VAL A 19 1.07 12.47 14.89
N VAL A 20 0.81 12.27 13.60
CA VAL A 20 -0.38 11.56 13.12
C VAL A 20 -0.37 10.09 13.56
N ILE A 21 0.78 9.40 13.44
CA ILE A 21 0.93 8.02 13.90
C ILE A 21 0.76 7.95 15.41
N ALA A 22 1.42 8.82 16.18
CA ALA A 22 1.31 8.85 17.64
C ALA A 22 -0.15 9.06 18.07
N ALA A 23 -0.86 10.00 17.44
CA ALA A 23 -2.28 10.23 17.69
C ALA A 23 -3.08 8.93 17.46
N ALA A 24 -2.96 8.31 16.28
CA ALA A 24 -3.67 7.07 15.95
C ALA A 24 -3.35 5.90 16.89
N MET A 25 -2.09 5.75 17.31
CA MET A 25 -1.69 4.68 18.23
C MET A 25 -2.17 4.92 19.68
N THR A 26 -2.35 6.19 20.07
CA THR A 26 -2.84 6.57 21.42
C THR A 26 -4.36 6.53 21.56
N THR A 27 -5.09 6.98 20.54
CA THR A 27 -6.56 6.92 20.55
C THR A 27 -7.07 5.50 20.36
N GLY A 28 -6.21 4.56 19.95
CA GLY A 28 -6.57 3.14 19.85
C GLY A 28 -7.76 2.96 18.92
N THR A 29 -7.81 3.77 17.88
CA THR A 29 -8.88 3.84 16.91
C THR A 29 -9.22 2.42 16.45
N THR A 30 -10.42 2.01 16.79
CA THR A 30 -11.01 0.72 16.45
C THR A 30 -12.25 1.07 15.64
N ILE A 31 -12.03 1.51 14.39
CA ILE A 31 -13.13 1.76 13.46
C ILE A 31 -13.51 0.42 12.83
N SER A 32 -14.32 -0.36 13.54
CA SER A 32 -15.48 -1.07 12.97
C SER A 32 -16.21 -1.93 14.04
N PRO A 33 -17.53 -1.73 14.24
CA PRO A 33 -18.39 -2.57 15.06
C PRO A 33 -19.12 -3.62 14.19
N ALA A 34 -18.40 -4.60 13.66
CA ALA A 34 -19.03 -5.76 13.03
C ALA A 34 -18.21 -7.02 13.29
N PRO A 35 -18.85 -8.18 13.48
CA PRO A 35 -18.14 -9.45 13.60
C PRO A 35 -17.59 -9.79 12.22
N GLU A 36 -16.37 -9.35 11.94
CA GLU A 36 -15.65 -9.79 10.75
C GLU A 36 -15.31 -11.27 10.97
N THR A 37 -15.77 -12.12 10.06
CA THR A 37 -15.33 -13.52 10.05
C THR A 37 -13.84 -13.49 9.74
N MET A 38 -13.03 -13.86 10.73
CA MET A 38 -11.56 -13.91 10.61
C MET A 38 -11.20 -14.75 9.39
N ILE A 39 -10.63 -14.10 8.38
CA ILE A 39 -10.27 -14.76 7.12
C ILE A 39 -8.93 -15.43 7.32
N SER A 40 -8.96 -16.74 7.59
CA SER A 40 -7.76 -17.49 7.94
C SER A 40 -6.73 -17.45 6.80
N THR A 41 -5.55 -16.91 7.08
CA THR A 41 -4.40 -16.93 6.18
C THR A 41 -3.17 -17.39 6.93
N PRO A 42 -2.29 -18.21 6.32
CA PRO A 42 -1.23 -18.90 7.05
C PRO A 42 -0.23 -17.96 7.72
N LEU A 43 0.06 -16.79 7.12
CA LEU A 43 0.93 -15.79 7.75
C LEU A 43 0.14 -14.72 8.50
N GLY A 44 -1.06 -14.35 8.02
CA GLY A 44 -1.92 -13.39 8.73
C GLY A 44 -2.33 -13.90 10.10
N ASP A 45 -2.68 -15.18 10.23
CA ASP A 45 -3.08 -15.82 11.49
C ASP A 45 -1.94 -15.82 12.51
N LEU A 46 -0.70 -16.08 12.06
CA LEU A 46 0.48 -16.00 12.94
C LEU A 46 0.72 -14.58 13.47
N ILE A 47 0.49 -13.57 12.63
CA ILE A 47 0.60 -12.15 13.01
C ILE A 47 -0.55 -11.78 13.95
N GLY A 48 -1.76 -12.29 13.71
CA GLY A 48 -2.93 -12.15 14.58
C GLY A 48 -2.67 -12.73 15.98
N LEU A 49 -2.16 -13.96 16.05
CA LEU A 49 -1.77 -14.59 17.33
C LEU A 49 -0.69 -13.79 18.07
N PHE A 50 0.28 -13.22 17.35
CA PHE A 50 1.28 -12.34 17.95
C PHE A 50 0.65 -11.05 18.50
N GLN A 51 -0.30 -10.48 17.77
CA GLN A 51 -1.05 -9.30 18.17
C GLN A 51 -1.87 -9.54 19.45
N GLU A 52 -2.53 -10.71 19.56
CA GLU A 52 -3.25 -11.11 20.76
C GLU A 52 -2.33 -11.31 21.97
N ARG A 53 -1.16 -11.94 21.75
CA ARG A 53 -0.23 -12.25 22.83
C ARG A 53 0.50 -11.01 23.37
N PHE A 54 0.84 -10.05 22.51
CA PHE A 54 1.61 -8.86 22.89
C PHE A 54 1.05 -7.56 22.29
N PRO A 55 -0.09 -7.04 22.81
CA PRO A 55 -0.80 -5.91 22.19
C PRO A 55 0.01 -4.60 22.21
N ARG A 56 0.79 -4.36 23.27
CA ARG A 56 1.64 -3.15 23.35
C ARG A 56 2.80 -3.18 22.37
N CYS A 57 3.47 -4.32 22.24
CA CYS A 57 4.56 -4.49 21.29
C CYS A 57 4.06 -4.41 19.85
N SER A 58 2.91 -5.02 19.56
CA SER A 58 2.26 -4.95 18.25
C SER A 58 1.99 -3.51 17.82
N ARG A 59 1.46 -2.67 18.72
CA ARG A 59 1.23 -1.25 18.45
C ARG A 59 2.53 -0.49 18.14
N ILE A 60 3.59 -0.70 18.93
CA ILE A 60 4.88 -0.05 18.70
C ILE A 60 5.47 -0.49 17.35
N LEU A 61 5.35 -1.78 17.01
CA LEU A 61 5.81 -2.30 15.72
C LEU A 61 5.01 -1.74 14.55
N CYS A 62 3.69 -1.67 14.65
CA CYS A 62 2.82 -1.04 13.64
C CYS A 62 3.21 0.43 13.42
N GLY A 63 3.32 1.23 14.49
CA GLY A 63 3.75 2.63 14.37
C GLY A 63 5.15 2.77 13.74
N GLY A 64 6.08 1.89 14.10
CA GLY A 64 7.41 1.82 13.49
C GLY A 64 7.36 1.47 11.99
N LEU A 65 6.54 0.49 11.60
CA LEU A 65 6.35 0.09 10.21
C LEU A 65 5.68 1.19 9.38
N LEU A 66 4.69 1.89 9.92
CA LEU A 66 4.04 3.04 9.27
C LEU A 66 5.01 4.21 9.05
N LEU A 67 5.87 4.48 10.03
CA LEU A 67 6.90 5.52 9.88
C LEU A 67 7.94 5.10 8.83
N LEU A 68 8.42 3.86 8.89
CA LEU A 68 9.41 3.32 7.96
C LEU A 68 8.88 3.31 6.52
N THR A 69 7.63 2.87 6.33
CA THR A 69 6.93 2.91 5.04
C THR A 69 6.80 4.33 4.50
N GLY A 70 6.38 5.29 5.32
CA GLY A 70 6.30 6.70 4.92
C GLY A 70 7.65 7.26 4.45
N ILE A 71 8.72 7.04 5.22
CA ILE A 71 10.08 7.51 4.89
C ILE A 71 10.59 6.86 3.60
N LEU A 72 10.43 5.55 3.45
CA LEU A 72 10.84 4.85 2.22
C LEU A 72 10.05 5.34 1.01
N CYS A 73 8.74 5.56 1.15
CA CYS A 73 7.88 6.09 0.09
C CYS A 73 8.37 7.48 -0.38
N GLY A 74 8.68 8.37 0.56
CA GLY A 74 9.31 9.67 0.25
C GLY A 74 10.67 9.55 -0.42
N ARG A 75 11.54 8.68 0.10
CA ARG A 75 12.86 8.42 -0.50
C ARG A 75 12.75 7.86 -1.92
N LEU A 76 11.79 6.99 -2.19
CA LEU A 76 11.53 6.46 -3.54
C LEU A 76 11.11 7.56 -4.50
N ALA A 77 10.19 8.42 -4.07
CA ALA A 77 9.73 9.57 -4.86
C ALA A 77 10.90 10.48 -5.31
N VAL A 78 11.79 10.82 -4.38
CA VAL A 78 12.96 11.66 -4.66
C VAL A 78 14.01 10.93 -5.50
N ARG A 79 14.39 9.70 -5.10
CA ARG A 79 15.49 8.95 -5.74
C ARG A 79 15.23 8.64 -7.21
N TYR A 80 14.00 8.27 -7.54
CA TYR A 80 13.64 7.90 -8.90
C TYR A 80 13.12 9.08 -9.73
N GLY A 81 13.06 10.28 -9.15
CA GLY A 81 12.55 11.47 -9.85
C GLY A 81 11.14 11.26 -10.37
N LEU A 82 10.27 10.67 -9.55
CA LEU A 82 8.87 10.38 -9.92
C LEU A 82 8.10 11.64 -10.30
N TYR A 83 8.54 12.79 -9.78
CA TYR A 83 7.96 14.10 -10.04
C TYR A 83 9.03 15.05 -10.60
N PRO A 84 8.65 16.07 -11.40
CA PRO A 84 9.58 17.06 -11.91
C PRO A 84 10.24 17.92 -10.81
N VAL A 85 9.61 17.98 -9.63
CA VAL A 85 10.13 18.70 -8.46
C VAL A 85 10.34 17.68 -7.33
N SER A 86 11.54 17.65 -6.76
CA SER A 86 11.83 16.83 -5.58
C SER A 86 10.99 17.32 -4.39
N SER A 87 9.96 16.57 -4.02
CA SER A 87 9.08 16.88 -2.91
C SER A 87 9.03 15.74 -1.91
N THR A 88 9.06 16.09 -0.64
CA THR A 88 8.92 15.18 0.50
C THR A 88 7.45 14.96 0.89
N LEU A 89 6.50 15.54 0.15
CA LEU A 89 5.06 15.47 0.44
C LEU A 89 4.48 14.06 0.47
N THR A 90 5.10 13.11 -0.22
CA THR A 90 4.72 11.69 -0.17
C THR A 90 4.74 11.14 1.25
N ILE A 91 5.64 11.64 2.11
CA ILE A 91 5.80 11.18 3.51
C ILE A 91 4.52 11.51 4.31
N PRO A 92 4.14 12.78 4.54
CA PRO A 92 2.96 13.10 5.32
C PRO A 92 1.67 12.60 4.67
N LEU A 93 1.58 12.61 3.33
CA LEU A 93 0.40 12.10 2.63
C LEU A 93 0.19 10.60 2.84
N TYR A 94 1.27 9.80 2.87
CA TYR A 94 1.16 8.40 3.26
C TYR A 94 0.62 8.28 4.68
N GLY A 95 1.17 9.01 5.65
CA GLY A 95 0.69 8.97 7.03
C GLY A 95 -0.78 9.36 7.18
N LEU A 96 -1.23 10.38 6.45
CA LEU A 96 -2.63 10.83 6.49
C LEU A 96 -3.59 9.82 5.86
N VAL A 97 -3.22 9.20 4.73
CA VAL A 97 -4.08 8.22 4.07
C VAL A 97 -4.03 6.88 4.80
N ALA A 98 -2.85 6.47 5.24
CA ALA A 98 -2.67 5.29 6.05
C ALA A 98 -3.44 5.48 7.36
N CYS A 99 -3.00 6.35 8.28
CA CYS A 99 -3.63 6.51 9.60
C CYS A 99 -5.06 7.06 9.56
N GLY A 100 -5.45 7.83 8.54
CA GLY A 100 -6.84 8.28 8.39
C GLY A 100 -7.81 7.16 8.03
N ILE A 101 -7.31 6.01 7.56
CA ILE A 101 -8.10 4.86 7.15
C ILE A 101 -7.78 3.58 7.97
N LEU A 102 -6.60 3.47 8.60
CA LEU A 102 -5.94 2.23 9.06
C LEU A 102 -6.51 1.47 10.28
N LEU A 103 -7.76 1.66 10.65
CA LEU A 103 -8.16 1.34 12.02
C LEU A 103 -9.17 0.21 12.07
N GLY A 104 -8.87 -0.84 11.30
CA GLY A 104 -9.46 -2.17 11.44
C GLY A 104 -8.87 -2.95 12.62
N GLN A 105 -9.44 -4.11 12.92
CA GLN A 105 -8.97 -4.95 14.04
C GLN A 105 -7.57 -5.55 13.79
N GLU A 106 -7.15 -5.68 12.54
CA GLU A 106 -5.87 -6.29 12.14
C GLU A 106 -4.78 -5.28 11.76
N TYR A 107 -4.64 -4.18 12.51
CA TYR A 107 -3.68 -3.10 12.22
C TYR A 107 -2.23 -3.56 11.96
N LEU A 108 -1.79 -4.68 12.54
CA LEU A 108 -0.43 -5.20 12.31
C LEU A 108 -0.29 -5.92 10.95
N THR A 109 -1.26 -6.74 10.54
CA THR A 109 -1.20 -7.44 9.23
C THR A 109 -1.24 -6.42 8.10
N GLU A 110 -2.07 -5.39 8.23
CA GLU A 110 -2.23 -4.29 7.28
C GLU A 110 -0.94 -3.47 7.10
N SER A 111 -0.31 -3.09 8.21
CA SER A 111 0.95 -2.33 8.17
C SER A 111 2.11 -3.15 7.59
N VAL A 112 2.17 -4.46 7.88
CA VAL A 112 3.13 -5.38 7.27
C VAL A 112 2.87 -5.54 5.78
N ALA A 113 1.61 -5.72 5.36
CA ALA A 113 1.24 -5.84 3.96
C ALA A 113 1.58 -4.57 3.16
N ALA A 114 1.28 -3.38 3.68
CA ALA A 114 1.67 -2.10 3.08
C ALA A 114 3.20 -1.98 2.96
N PHE A 115 3.96 -2.40 3.98
CA PHE A 115 5.42 -2.40 3.94
C PHE A 115 5.99 -3.36 2.90
N VAL A 116 5.47 -4.59 2.82
CA VAL A 116 5.89 -5.58 1.82
C VAL A 116 5.56 -5.11 0.40
N LEU A 117 4.41 -4.49 0.18
CA LEU A 117 4.02 -3.92 -1.11
C LEU A 117 4.96 -2.76 -1.52
N LEU A 118 5.36 -1.92 -0.56
CA LEU A 118 6.32 -0.86 -0.80
C LEU A 118 7.70 -1.42 -1.17
N LEU A 119 8.17 -2.47 -0.47
CA LEU A 119 9.43 -3.16 -0.79
C LEU A 119 9.39 -3.79 -2.19
N SER A 120 8.26 -4.40 -2.56
CA SER A 120 8.05 -4.93 -3.91
C SER A 120 8.19 -3.83 -4.96
N THR A 121 7.46 -2.72 -4.77
CA THR A 121 7.48 -1.55 -5.66
C THR A 121 8.89 -0.94 -5.79
N GLN A 122 9.61 -0.81 -4.69
CA GLN A 122 11.00 -0.32 -4.68
C GLN A 122 11.93 -1.18 -5.53
N ASN A 123 11.80 -2.50 -5.43
CA ASN A 123 12.63 -3.44 -6.17
C ASN A 123 12.24 -3.45 -7.66
N PHE A 124 10.95 -3.30 -8.00
CA PHE A 124 10.52 -3.09 -9.38
C PHE A 124 11.10 -1.80 -9.99
N PHE A 125 11.10 -0.68 -9.25
CA PHE A 125 11.73 0.55 -9.73
C PHE A 125 13.25 0.40 -9.90
N ALA A 126 13.89 -0.42 -9.06
CA ALA A 126 15.32 -0.72 -9.22
C ALA A 126 15.63 -1.50 -10.51
N CYS A 127 14.64 -2.19 -11.09
CA CYS A 127 14.81 -2.95 -12.33
C CYS A 127 15.06 -2.04 -13.54
N PHE A 128 14.64 -0.77 -13.53
CA PHE A 128 14.88 0.20 -14.61
C PHE A 128 16.35 0.59 -14.86
N ARG A 129 17.30 -0.07 -14.20
CA ARG A 129 18.73 0.08 -14.52
C ARG A 129 19.02 -0.61 -15.84
N ASN A 130 20.01 -0.08 -16.57
CA ASN A 130 20.51 -0.72 -17.78
C ASN A 130 21.20 -2.04 -17.39
N GLY A 131 20.84 -3.14 -18.06
CA GLY A 131 21.41 -4.47 -17.82
C GLY A 131 20.45 -5.47 -17.17
N TYR A 132 20.96 -6.68 -16.93
CA TYR A 132 20.21 -7.76 -16.28
C TYR A 132 19.97 -7.43 -14.80
N ALA A 133 18.70 -7.34 -14.41
CA ALA A 133 18.30 -6.99 -13.05
C ALA A 133 17.67 -8.18 -12.33
N ILE A 134 18.14 -9.39 -12.59
CA ILE A 134 17.55 -10.66 -12.12
C ILE A 134 17.32 -10.65 -10.61
N GLY A 135 18.31 -10.23 -9.82
CA GLY A 135 18.18 -10.18 -8.36
C GLY A 135 17.13 -9.18 -7.86
N ALA A 136 16.94 -8.06 -8.57
CA ALA A 136 15.92 -7.07 -8.21
C ALA A 136 14.51 -7.57 -8.61
N VAL A 137 14.38 -8.15 -9.81
CA VAL A 137 13.12 -8.74 -10.29
C VAL A 137 12.67 -9.87 -9.38
N PHE A 138 13.59 -10.77 -9.02
CA PHE A 138 13.34 -11.88 -8.09
C PHE A 138 12.80 -11.38 -6.75
N ARG A 139 13.48 -10.40 -6.12
CA ARG A 139 13.05 -9.84 -4.83
C ARG A 139 11.70 -9.14 -4.95
N ALA A 140 11.49 -8.36 -6.00
CA ALA A 140 10.26 -7.61 -6.22
C ALA A 140 9.03 -8.54 -6.29
N SER A 141 9.15 -9.58 -7.10
CA SER A 141 8.11 -10.59 -7.30
C SER A 141 7.96 -11.55 -6.12
N PHE A 142 9.04 -11.87 -5.41
CA PHE A 142 8.98 -12.62 -4.15
C PHE A 142 8.13 -11.88 -3.10
N PHE A 143 8.37 -10.58 -2.90
CA PHE A 143 7.54 -9.77 -1.99
C PHE A 143 6.09 -9.68 -2.47
N LEU A 144 5.87 -9.65 -3.79
CA LEU A 144 4.53 -9.63 -4.36
C LEU A 144 3.78 -10.95 -4.09
N GLY A 145 4.45 -12.10 -4.25
CA GLY A 145 3.90 -13.43 -3.96
C GLY A 145 3.69 -13.71 -2.47
N LEU A 146 4.31 -12.93 -1.59
CA LEU A 146 4.11 -13.02 -0.14
C LEU A 146 2.80 -12.35 0.32
N LEU A 147 2.32 -11.33 -0.42
CA LEU A 147 1.13 -10.56 -0.04
C LEU A 147 -0.16 -11.41 0.13
N PRO A 148 -0.50 -12.35 -0.78
CA PRO A 148 -1.68 -13.21 -0.60
C PRO A 148 -1.63 -14.09 0.65
N LEU A 149 -0.43 -14.42 1.13
CA LEU A 149 -0.26 -15.23 2.34
C LEU A 149 -0.48 -14.43 3.62
N LEU A 150 -0.29 -13.11 3.56
CA LEU A 150 -0.56 -12.18 4.65
C LEU A 150 -2.03 -11.75 4.71
N TYR A 151 -2.65 -11.60 3.54
CA TYR A 151 -4.01 -11.09 3.43
C TYR A 151 -4.66 -11.63 2.15
N ALA A 152 -5.70 -12.45 2.31
CA ALA A 152 -6.33 -13.22 1.23
C ALA A 152 -6.82 -12.36 0.04
N PRO A 153 -7.40 -11.16 0.23
CA PRO A 153 -7.88 -10.32 -0.88
C PRO A 153 -6.78 -9.89 -1.86
N LEU A 154 -5.51 -9.99 -1.47
CA LEU A 154 -4.36 -9.61 -2.29
C LEU A 154 -3.97 -10.70 -3.30
N LEU A 155 -4.69 -11.82 -3.35
CA LEU A 155 -4.44 -12.94 -4.29
C LEU A 155 -4.30 -12.51 -5.76
N PRO A 156 -5.00 -11.48 -6.28
CA PRO A 156 -4.81 -11.01 -7.65
C PRO A 156 -3.56 -10.14 -7.87
N LEU A 157 -2.96 -9.54 -6.82
CA LEU A 157 -1.80 -8.66 -6.97
C LEU A 157 -0.60 -9.33 -7.67
N PRO A 158 -0.24 -10.60 -7.41
CA PRO A 158 0.81 -11.30 -8.13
C PRO A 158 0.70 -11.29 -9.65
N LEU A 159 -0.50 -11.13 -10.23
CA LEU A 159 -0.68 -11.00 -11.68
C LEU A 159 -0.01 -9.73 -12.23
N LEU A 160 0.23 -8.74 -11.37
CA LEU A 160 0.91 -7.50 -11.72
C LEU A 160 2.38 -7.74 -12.11
N VAL A 161 2.96 -8.91 -11.78
CA VAL A 161 4.26 -9.33 -12.30
C VAL A 161 4.27 -9.42 -13.83
N LEU A 162 3.20 -9.91 -14.44
CA LEU A 162 3.09 -9.97 -15.91
C LEU A 162 3.01 -8.56 -16.49
N ALA A 163 2.19 -7.69 -15.89
CA ALA A 163 2.10 -6.29 -16.29
C ALA A 163 3.45 -5.56 -16.13
N ALA A 164 4.19 -5.82 -15.05
CA ALA A 164 5.52 -5.30 -14.81
C ALA A 164 6.52 -5.76 -15.87
N ALA A 165 6.48 -7.04 -16.28
CA ALA A 165 7.32 -7.57 -17.34
C ALA A 165 7.12 -6.80 -18.67
N PHE A 166 5.87 -6.49 -19.02
CA PHE A 166 5.55 -5.68 -20.20
C PHE A 166 5.96 -4.20 -20.02
N CYS A 167 5.62 -3.58 -18.89
CA CYS A 167 5.96 -2.18 -18.60
C CYS A 167 7.47 -1.93 -18.60
N PHE A 168 8.27 -2.91 -18.15
CA PHE A 168 9.72 -2.78 -18.03
C PHE A 168 10.48 -3.41 -19.20
N ARG A 169 9.77 -3.85 -20.26
CA ARG A 169 10.32 -4.48 -21.48
C ARG A 169 11.36 -5.56 -21.16
N ARG A 170 11.00 -6.50 -20.28
CA ARG A 170 11.94 -7.49 -19.72
C ARG A 170 12.20 -8.66 -20.64
N THR A 171 13.36 -9.28 -20.47
CA THR A 171 13.76 -10.48 -21.20
C THR A 171 12.98 -11.70 -20.70
N LEU A 172 12.76 -12.71 -21.55
CA LEU A 172 12.05 -13.95 -21.17
C LEU A 172 12.67 -14.64 -19.94
N ARG A 173 13.99 -14.54 -19.76
CA ARG A 173 14.70 -15.08 -18.59
C ARG A 173 14.27 -14.39 -17.30
N GLU A 174 14.15 -13.06 -17.32
CA GLU A 174 13.70 -12.30 -16.15
C GLU A 174 12.22 -12.55 -15.86
N VAL A 175 11.39 -12.71 -16.89
CA VAL A 175 9.97 -13.09 -16.72
C VAL A 175 9.85 -14.46 -16.05
N PHE A 176 10.61 -15.45 -16.53
CA PHE A 176 10.63 -16.78 -15.94
C PHE A 176 11.05 -16.74 -14.47
N VAL A 177 12.17 -16.06 -14.17
CA VAL A 177 12.62 -15.90 -12.78
C VAL A 177 11.55 -15.24 -11.93
N SER A 178 10.88 -14.21 -12.46
CA SER A 178 9.83 -13.50 -11.75
C SER A 178 8.62 -14.37 -11.44
N LEU A 179 8.23 -15.27 -12.34
CA LEU A 179 7.15 -16.23 -12.10
C LEU A 179 7.55 -17.25 -11.03
N CYS A 180 8.77 -17.78 -11.11
CA CYS A 180 9.29 -18.70 -10.10
C CYS A 180 9.34 -18.05 -8.70
N SER A 181 9.75 -16.79 -8.58
CA SER A 181 9.81 -16.10 -7.30
C SER A 181 8.46 -15.72 -6.71
N VAL A 182 7.43 -15.46 -7.54
CA VAL A 182 6.05 -15.29 -7.03
C VAL A 182 5.56 -16.57 -6.37
N VAL A 183 5.85 -17.72 -6.97
CA VAL A 183 5.36 -19.03 -6.51
C VAL A 183 6.17 -19.56 -5.32
N LEU A 184 7.44 -19.14 -5.19
CA LEU A 184 8.33 -19.60 -4.13
C LEU A 184 7.80 -19.44 -2.68
N PRO A 185 7.30 -18.27 -2.22
CA PRO A 185 6.80 -18.14 -0.84
C PRO A 185 5.59 -19.06 -0.60
N PHE A 186 4.76 -19.25 -1.62
CA PHE A 186 3.61 -20.15 -1.55
C PHE A 186 4.05 -21.61 -1.38
N LEU A 187 5.02 -22.07 -2.18
CA LEU A 187 5.60 -23.41 -2.04
C LEU A 187 6.28 -23.63 -0.69
N ALA A 188 6.95 -22.61 -0.16
CA ALA A 188 7.60 -22.70 1.15
C ALA A 188 6.58 -22.95 2.28
N VAL A 189 5.45 -22.25 2.27
CA VAL A 189 4.37 -22.48 3.24
C VAL A 189 3.77 -23.88 3.08
N CYS A 190 3.49 -24.30 1.84
CA CYS A 190 2.99 -25.65 1.57
C CYS A 190 3.95 -26.75 2.06
N TYR A 191 5.26 -26.54 1.87
CA TYR A 191 6.29 -27.46 2.33
C TYR A 191 6.36 -27.54 3.86
N ILE A 192 6.27 -26.40 4.56
CA ILE A 192 6.25 -26.37 6.03
C ILE A 192 4.99 -27.07 6.56
N ALA A 193 3.82 -26.80 5.97
CA ALA A 193 2.57 -27.47 6.33
C ALA A 193 2.65 -28.98 6.11
N TRP A 194 3.25 -29.42 4.99
CA TRP A 194 3.50 -30.83 4.73
C TRP A 194 4.44 -31.46 5.77
N GLY A 195 5.49 -30.74 6.19
CA GLY A 195 6.38 -31.16 7.27
C GLY A 195 5.69 -31.26 8.64
N GLN A 196 4.57 -30.58 8.83
CA GLN A 196 3.72 -30.67 10.03
C GLN A 196 2.65 -31.79 9.91
N GLY A 197 2.61 -32.52 8.80
CA GLY A 197 1.68 -33.63 8.55
C GLY A 197 0.38 -33.25 7.84
N ALA A 198 0.22 -32.00 7.39
CA ALA A 198 -0.93 -31.59 6.58
C ALA A 198 -0.75 -31.96 5.10
N ASN A 199 -1.84 -31.99 4.32
CA ASN A 199 -1.68 -32.17 2.87
C ASN A 199 -1.19 -30.86 2.23
N PRO A 200 -0.26 -30.92 1.26
CA PRO A 200 0.25 -29.73 0.60
C PRO A 200 -0.82 -28.98 -0.20
N LEU A 201 -1.95 -29.62 -0.49
CA LEU A 201 -3.09 -29.03 -1.21
C LEU A 201 -4.07 -28.28 -0.29
N ASP A 202 -3.98 -28.46 1.03
CA ASP A 202 -4.88 -27.81 1.97
C ASP A 202 -4.61 -26.30 2.05
N THR A 203 -3.34 -25.88 1.91
CA THR A 203 -2.95 -24.45 1.88
C THR A 203 -3.52 -23.69 0.67
N PRO A 204 -3.38 -24.15 -0.60
CA PRO A 204 -4.02 -23.48 -1.73
C PRO A 204 -5.54 -23.47 -1.63
N ALA A 205 -6.14 -24.59 -1.22
CA ALA A 205 -7.58 -24.69 -1.06
C ALA A 205 -8.07 -23.70 0.00
N GLY A 206 -7.40 -23.64 1.16
CA GLY A 206 -7.70 -22.70 2.23
C GLY A 206 -7.61 -21.24 1.79
N LEU A 207 -6.53 -20.84 1.09
CA LEU A 207 -6.40 -19.48 0.56
C LEU A 207 -7.52 -19.14 -0.45
N TRP A 208 -7.88 -20.09 -1.32
CA TRP A 208 -8.96 -19.88 -2.28
C TRP A 208 -10.32 -19.75 -1.59
N HIS A 209 -10.60 -20.58 -0.60
CA HIS A 209 -11.80 -20.48 0.22
C HIS A 209 -11.86 -19.13 0.96
N SER A 210 -10.74 -18.71 1.55
CA SER A 210 -10.58 -17.40 2.20
C SER A 210 -10.74 -16.21 1.25
N PHE A 211 -10.48 -16.39 -0.06
CA PHE A 211 -10.65 -15.35 -1.08
C PHE A 211 -12.09 -15.26 -1.63
N VAL A 212 -12.86 -16.33 -1.50
CA VAL A 212 -14.26 -16.38 -1.95
C VAL A 212 -15.23 -16.12 -0.79
N SER A 213 -14.79 -16.32 0.46
CA SER A 213 -15.61 -16.08 1.64
C SER A 213 -15.98 -14.61 1.78
N ASP A 214 -17.26 -14.35 2.02
CA ASP A 214 -17.78 -13.01 2.27
C ASP A 214 -17.34 -12.53 3.66
N SER A 215 -16.65 -11.40 3.71
CA SER A 215 -16.23 -10.77 4.97
C SER A 215 -17.38 -10.07 5.69
N GLY A 216 -18.49 -9.83 4.99
CA GLY A 216 -19.62 -9.02 5.49
C GLY A 216 -19.32 -7.51 5.52
N TYR A 217 -18.13 -7.08 5.07
CA TYR A 217 -17.74 -5.68 5.06
C TYR A 217 -18.36 -4.92 3.88
N ARG A 218 -19.00 -3.79 4.19
CA ARG A 218 -19.59 -2.90 3.19
C ARG A 218 -19.19 -1.46 3.47
N ILE A 219 -18.38 -0.89 2.57
CA ILE A 219 -17.77 0.45 2.67
C ILE A 219 -18.81 1.56 2.93
N PHE A 220 -20.03 1.45 2.43
CA PHE A 220 -21.05 2.50 2.57
C PHE A 220 -22.13 2.22 3.61
N ALA A 221 -22.17 1.02 4.20
CA ALA A 221 -23.22 0.63 5.14
C ALA A 221 -22.77 0.70 6.61
N ASN A 222 -21.50 0.35 6.90
CA ASN A 222 -21.04 0.11 8.27
C ASN A 222 -19.92 1.06 8.74
N THR A 223 -19.52 2.06 7.94
CA THR A 223 -18.43 2.99 8.28
C THR A 223 -18.95 4.36 8.72
N PRO A 224 -18.29 5.05 9.67
CA PRO A 224 -18.65 6.42 10.02
C PRO A 224 -18.56 7.33 8.78
N PRO A 225 -19.42 8.37 8.67
CA PRO A 225 -19.57 9.16 7.45
C PRO A 225 -18.28 9.90 7.03
N LEU A 226 -17.35 10.11 7.96
CA LEU A 226 -16.05 10.72 7.68
C LEU A 226 -15.12 9.82 6.86
N VAL A 227 -15.20 8.50 7.00
CA VAL A 227 -14.33 7.56 6.28
C VAL A 227 -14.62 7.55 4.77
N PRO A 228 -15.87 7.41 4.30
CA PRO A 228 -16.21 7.56 2.89
C PRO A 228 -15.89 8.96 2.34
N ALA A 229 -16.04 10.02 3.15
CA ALA A 229 -15.69 11.37 2.74
C ALA A 229 -14.17 11.51 2.50
N LEU A 230 -13.34 10.99 3.42
CA LEU A 230 -11.89 10.98 3.29
C LEU A 230 -11.45 10.13 2.09
N LEU A 231 -12.05 8.95 1.91
CA LEU A 231 -11.82 8.10 0.74
C LEU A 231 -12.17 8.84 -0.56
N GLY A 232 -13.30 9.54 -0.61
CA GLY A 232 -13.71 10.35 -1.76
C GLY A 232 -12.72 11.47 -2.09
N ILE A 233 -12.19 12.17 -1.08
CA ILE A 233 -11.16 13.20 -1.26
C ILE A 233 -9.88 12.58 -1.82
N VAL A 234 -9.40 11.47 -1.24
CA VAL A 234 -8.20 10.76 -1.70
C VAL A 234 -8.38 10.27 -3.14
N LEU A 235 -9.52 9.64 -3.47
CA LEU A 235 -9.83 9.21 -4.82
C LEU A 235 -9.83 10.38 -5.79
N PHE A 236 -10.46 11.50 -5.45
CA PHE A 236 -10.46 12.69 -6.30
C PHE A 236 -9.04 13.20 -6.59
N ILE A 237 -8.19 13.27 -5.56
CA ILE A 237 -6.79 13.69 -5.72
C ILE A 237 -6.02 12.68 -6.59
N VAL A 238 -6.18 11.38 -6.36
CA VAL A 238 -5.46 10.36 -7.16
C VAL A 238 -5.96 10.35 -8.61
N LEU A 239 -7.25 10.50 -8.85
CA LEU A 239 -7.83 10.53 -10.19
C LEU A 239 -7.35 11.76 -10.97
N CYS A 240 -7.27 12.92 -10.31
CA CYS A 240 -6.60 14.09 -10.87
C CYS A 240 -5.11 13.81 -11.18
N ALA A 241 -4.38 13.12 -10.29
CA ALA A 241 -2.98 12.76 -10.52
C ALA A 241 -2.81 11.86 -11.75
N ILE A 242 -3.71 10.89 -11.93
CA ILE A 242 -3.72 9.98 -13.09
C ILE A 242 -3.90 10.80 -14.38
N PHE A 243 -4.89 11.70 -14.43
CA PHE A 243 -5.09 12.57 -15.60
C PHE A 243 -3.88 13.44 -15.90
N PHE A 244 -3.28 14.08 -14.90
CA PHE A 244 -2.05 14.85 -15.11
C PHE A 244 -0.86 13.98 -15.55
N GLY A 245 -0.76 12.76 -15.05
CA GLY A 245 0.22 11.76 -15.48
C GLY A 245 0.04 11.37 -16.94
N LEU A 246 -1.21 11.15 -17.38
CA LEU A 246 -1.54 10.81 -18.77
C LEU A 246 -1.30 11.99 -19.72
N ILE A 247 -1.63 13.22 -19.34
CA ILE A 247 -1.36 14.43 -20.14
C ILE A 247 0.16 14.63 -20.31
N SER A 248 0.93 14.43 -19.24
CA SER A 248 2.39 14.55 -19.27
C SER A 248 3.10 13.30 -19.81
N PHE A 249 2.35 12.29 -20.25
CA PHE A 249 2.91 11.01 -20.67
C PHE A 249 3.85 11.11 -21.88
N ARG A 250 3.77 12.16 -22.70
CA ARG A 250 4.68 12.34 -23.84
C ARG A 250 5.90 13.21 -23.52
N THR A 251 5.87 13.97 -22.44
CA THR A 251 6.94 14.91 -22.06
C THR A 251 7.94 14.33 -21.08
N VAL A 252 7.61 13.18 -20.47
CA VAL A 252 8.40 12.52 -19.43
C VAL A 252 9.35 11.46 -20.04
N SER A 253 10.51 11.24 -19.41
CA SER A 253 11.49 10.24 -19.85
C SER A 253 10.90 8.82 -19.88
N ILE A 254 11.41 7.94 -20.75
CA ILE A 254 10.95 6.53 -20.90
C ILE A 254 10.92 5.82 -19.54
N LYS A 255 11.94 6.07 -18.70
CA LYS A 255 12.06 5.48 -17.36
C LYS A 255 10.93 5.92 -16.43
N ALA A 256 10.70 7.23 -16.32
CA ALA A 256 9.65 7.76 -15.45
C ALA A 256 8.24 7.40 -15.95
N ARG A 257 8.04 7.27 -17.26
CA ARG A 257 6.78 6.77 -17.84
C ARG A 257 6.47 5.35 -17.43
N GLY A 258 7.44 4.45 -17.50
CA GLY A 258 7.24 3.07 -17.08
C GLY A 258 6.97 2.96 -15.57
N MET A 259 7.67 3.74 -14.73
CA MET A 259 7.43 3.77 -13.28
C MET A 259 6.02 4.29 -12.96
N LEU A 260 5.59 5.39 -13.62
CA LEU A 260 4.27 5.97 -13.42
C LEU A 260 3.16 5.04 -13.92
N THR A 261 3.35 4.37 -15.06
CA THR A 261 2.39 3.37 -15.58
C THR A 261 2.22 2.22 -14.60
N TYR A 262 3.32 1.71 -14.05
CA TYR A 262 3.29 0.66 -13.04
C TYR A 262 2.55 1.11 -11.78
N THR A 263 2.78 2.31 -11.26
CA THR A 263 2.07 2.84 -10.09
C THR A 263 0.57 3.02 -10.35
N ILE A 264 0.19 3.48 -11.57
CA ILE A 264 -1.22 3.56 -11.97
C ILE A 264 -1.83 2.16 -12.00
N LEU A 265 -1.16 1.19 -12.62
CA LEU A 265 -1.63 -0.19 -12.65
C LEU A 265 -1.79 -0.76 -11.24
N LEU A 266 -0.82 -0.50 -10.35
CA LEU A 266 -0.88 -0.90 -8.96
C LEU A 266 -2.11 -0.31 -8.28
N PHE A 267 -2.34 1.00 -8.43
CA PHE A 267 -3.52 1.66 -7.89
C PHE A 267 -4.82 1.06 -8.45
N THR A 268 -4.90 0.83 -9.76
CA THR A 268 -6.10 0.26 -10.39
C THR A 268 -6.38 -1.16 -9.91
N VAL A 269 -5.37 -2.02 -9.80
CA VAL A 269 -5.57 -3.38 -9.30
C VAL A 269 -6.01 -3.33 -7.84
N THR A 270 -5.33 -2.55 -6.98
CA THR A 270 -5.74 -2.39 -5.58
C THR A 270 -7.15 -1.81 -5.44
N GLY A 271 -7.58 -0.92 -6.35
CA GLY A 271 -8.94 -0.40 -6.38
C GLY A 271 -9.97 -1.43 -6.84
N CYS A 272 -9.64 -2.26 -7.83
CA CYS A 272 -10.50 -3.37 -8.28
C CYS A 272 -10.70 -4.42 -7.19
N LEU A 273 -9.73 -4.59 -6.28
CA LEU A 273 -9.85 -5.52 -5.16
C LEU A 273 -11.01 -5.17 -4.23
N ILE A 274 -11.50 -3.92 -4.21
CA ILE A 274 -12.67 -3.51 -3.42
C ILE A 274 -13.94 -4.30 -3.83
N ALA A 275 -14.00 -4.83 -5.06
CA ALA A 275 -15.13 -5.63 -5.52
C ALA A 275 -15.07 -7.11 -5.07
N VAL A 276 -13.99 -7.54 -4.41
CA VAL A 276 -13.83 -8.92 -3.92
C VAL A 276 -14.70 -9.14 -2.68
N PRO A 277 -15.37 -10.30 -2.52
CA PRO A 277 -16.22 -10.57 -1.36
C PRO A 277 -15.46 -10.59 -0.02
N SER A 278 -14.18 -10.94 -0.04
CA SER A 278 -13.32 -11.05 1.14
C SER A 278 -12.72 -9.73 1.63
N VAL A 279 -13.14 -8.58 1.08
CA VAL A 279 -12.54 -7.28 1.39
C VAL A 279 -12.80 -6.92 2.84
N THR A 280 -11.76 -6.49 3.54
CA THR A 280 -11.85 -5.89 4.88
C THR A 280 -11.30 -4.46 4.79
N PRO A 281 -11.51 -3.57 5.79
CA PRO A 281 -11.02 -2.19 5.73
C PRO A 281 -9.50 -2.11 5.52
N GLY A 282 -8.76 -3.15 5.90
CA GLY A 282 -7.31 -3.24 5.73
C GLY A 282 -6.81 -3.17 4.29
N LEU A 283 -7.65 -3.50 3.29
CA LEU A 283 -7.29 -3.29 1.89
C LEU A 283 -6.98 -1.82 1.59
N LEU A 284 -7.67 -0.89 2.25
CA LEU A 284 -7.49 0.55 2.03
C LEU A 284 -6.12 1.03 2.53
N ALA A 285 -5.59 0.41 3.59
CA ALA A 285 -4.24 0.66 4.07
C ALA A 285 -3.18 0.26 3.03
N VAL A 286 -3.38 -0.88 2.38
CA VAL A 286 -2.52 -1.35 1.28
C VAL A 286 -2.63 -0.42 0.07
N ALA A 287 -3.83 0.05 -0.26
CA ALA A 287 -4.07 1.04 -1.31
C ALA A 287 -3.50 2.44 -0.99
N ALA A 288 -3.19 2.74 0.27
CA ALA A 288 -2.56 4.00 0.67
C ALA A 288 -1.16 4.17 0.05
N VAL A 289 -0.43 3.07 -0.19
CA VAL A 289 0.92 3.10 -0.78
C VAL A 289 0.92 3.64 -2.21
N PRO A 290 0.18 3.06 -3.19
CA PRO A 290 0.09 3.62 -4.54
C PRO A 290 -0.57 5.00 -4.55
N ALA A 291 -1.57 5.24 -3.70
CA ALA A 291 -2.20 6.55 -3.60
C ALA A 291 -1.17 7.62 -3.20
N ALA A 292 -0.36 7.37 -2.17
CA ALA A 292 0.69 8.28 -1.72
C ALA A 292 1.74 8.58 -2.79
N LEU A 293 2.08 7.60 -3.63
CA LEU A 293 3.00 7.76 -4.76
C LEU A 293 2.41 8.52 -5.96
N LEU A 294 1.09 8.71 -6.02
CA LEU A 294 0.43 9.46 -7.10
C LEU A 294 0.02 10.86 -6.64
N MET A 295 -0.49 11.01 -5.41
CA MET A 295 -1.06 12.27 -4.91
C MET A 295 -0.16 13.50 -5.10
N PRO A 296 1.17 13.48 -4.85
CA PRO A 296 2.00 14.67 -5.05
C PRO A 296 1.98 15.25 -6.48
N LEU A 297 1.65 14.46 -7.51
CA LEU A 297 1.53 14.96 -8.89
C LEU A 297 0.45 16.03 -9.02
N THR A 298 -0.66 15.93 -8.28
CA THR A 298 -1.69 16.98 -8.28
C THR A 298 -1.19 18.24 -7.63
N PHE A 299 -0.61 18.13 -6.43
CA PHE A 299 -0.15 19.27 -5.66
C PHE A 299 0.96 20.07 -6.37
N ILE A 300 1.77 19.41 -7.21
CA ILE A 300 2.81 20.07 -8.00
C ILE A 300 2.24 20.82 -9.22
N ARG A 301 1.10 20.37 -9.78
CA ARG A 301 0.50 20.94 -11.00
C ARG A 301 -0.61 21.95 -10.74
N ILE A 302 -1.30 21.85 -9.60
CA ILE A 302 -2.40 22.73 -9.21
C ILE A 302 -1.85 24.06 -8.66
N GLN A 303 -2.65 25.13 -8.75
CA GLN A 303 -2.33 26.40 -8.12
C GLN A 303 -2.11 26.26 -6.61
N ARG A 304 -1.09 26.97 -6.10
CA ARG A 304 -0.63 26.85 -4.72
C ARG A 304 -1.74 27.02 -3.67
N THR A 305 -2.64 27.98 -3.86
CA THR A 305 -3.76 28.25 -2.94
C THR A 305 -4.72 27.06 -2.86
N VAL A 306 -5.16 26.55 -4.01
CA VAL A 306 -6.06 25.39 -4.09
C VAL A 306 -5.39 24.14 -3.52
N GLY A 307 -4.11 23.90 -3.84
CA GLY A 307 -3.35 22.79 -3.26
C GLY A 307 -3.21 22.88 -1.74
N THR A 308 -2.99 24.08 -1.19
CA THR A 308 -2.91 24.27 0.27
C THR A 308 -4.24 24.02 0.97
N LEU A 309 -5.35 24.43 0.36
CA LEU A 309 -6.69 24.18 0.90
C LEU A 309 -7.02 22.68 0.89
N LEU A 310 -6.75 21.99 -0.22
CA LEU A 310 -6.96 20.54 -0.30
C LEU A 310 -6.15 19.76 0.73
N TYR A 311 -4.88 20.12 0.92
CA TYR A 311 -4.03 19.50 1.94
C TYR A 311 -4.57 19.75 3.37
N LEU A 312 -5.02 20.97 3.65
CA LEU A 312 -5.56 21.35 4.96
C LEU A 312 -6.89 20.64 5.24
N ILE A 313 -7.79 20.56 4.24
CA ILE A 313 -9.04 19.80 4.36
C ILE A 313 -8.72 18.34 4.69
N LEU A 314 -7.84 17.69 3.92
CA LEU A 314 -7.44 16.30 4.13
C LEU A 314 -6.84 16.09 5.53
N TYR A 315 -5.98 17.01 5.98
CA TYR A 315 -5.35 16.98 7.30
C TYR A 315 -6.38 17.10 8.43
N ILE A 316 -7.30 18.06 8.34
CA ILE A 316 -8.35 18.26 9.35
C ILE A 316 -9.28 17.05 9.37
N THR A 317 -9.75 16.57 8.21
CA THR A 317 -10.64 15.40 8.16
C THR A 317 -9.97 14.17 8.77
N CYS A 318 -8.67 13.99 8.53
CA CYS A 318 -7.90 12.88 9.11
C CYS A 318 -7.80 13.00 10.64
N ILE A 319 -7.48 14.17 11.18
CA ILE A 319 -7.38 14.38 12.63
C ILE A 319 -8.73 14.19 13.30
N VAL A 320 -9.80 14.75 12.73
CA VAL A 320 -11.15 14.58 13.27
C VAL A 320 -11.53 13.10 13.27
N ASN A 321 -11.20 12.35 12.22
CA ASN A 321 -11.47 10.91 12.17
C ASN A 321 -10.64 10.10 13.19
N ILE A 322 -9.43 10.54 13.53
CA ILE A 322 -8.57 9.86 14.52
C ILE A 322 -9.01 10.13 15.97
N LEU A 323 -9.66 11.28 16.21
CA LEU A 323 -10.10 11.72 17.55
C LEU A 323 -11.53 11.29 17.90
N GLN A 324 -12.30 10.80 16.93
CA GLN A 324 -13.64 10.22 17.14
C GLN A 324 -13.54 8.77 17.61
#